data_AF-A0A538TU14-F1
#
_entry.id   AF-A0A538TU14-F1
#
_cell.length_a   1.000
_cell.length_b   1.000
_cell.length_c   1.000
_cell.angle_alpha   90.00
_cell.angle_beta   90.00
_cell.angle_gamma   90.00
#
_symmetry.space_group_name_H-M   'P 1'
#
loop_
_entity.id
_entity.type
_entity.pdbx_description
1 polymer ?
#
loop_
_entity_poly.entity_id
_entity_poly.type
_entity_poly.pdbx_seq_one_letter_code
_entity_poly.pdbx_strand_id
1 'polypeptide(L)'
;MPRGVAGTHHCAWLPRAVPPFHRSLPGTAPHGARRIAPWPPRATWCDDALRTTPTLRLGCRNSAIVVVVPAVIPRVARAARPTFHSTREAPVFSWFPKDENFFALFHKQAAVVRQGCDQLHEMVEKFDDLETRATALKKVEHEGDLITHEIIERLNRTFITPLEREDIHGLASGLDDVLDSAEAIGSRLVLFHIKHITPEARQLTDILRQCGVQLEQAVEHLKDFKNLMAFTIELNRLENEADDISREAVADLFSGRHETLDVLRWKEIYGRLEAASDQCEDVANTIEAIVLKSR
;
A
#
# COMPACT_ATOMS: atom_id res chain seq x y z
N MET A 1 27.09 68.93 -30.44
CA MET A 1 27.92 69.55 -29.38
C MET A 1 27.28 70.90 -29.03
N PRO A 2 26.51 70.96 -27.93
CA PRO A 2 26.98 71.58 -26.68
C PRO A 2 26.64 70.69 -25.45
N ARG A 3 27.54 70.51 -24.48
CA ARG A 3 27.77 71.30 -23.24
C ARG A 3 26.51 71.49 -22.38
N GLY A 4 26.46 70.79 -21.25
CA GLY A 4 25.52 71.03 -20.17
C GLY A 4 26.01 72.06 -19.15
N VAL A 5 25.11 72.50 -18.28
CA VAL A 5 25.37 72.99 -16.91
C VAL A 5 24.16 72.66 -16.02
N ALA A 6 24.49 72.36 -14.77
CA ALA A 6 23.71 71.94 -13.61
C ALA A 6 22.51 72.80 -13.18
N GLY A 7 21.57 72.14 -12.50
CA GLY A 7 20.57 72.74 -11.62
C GLY A 7 20.25 71.80 -10.45
N THR A 8 20.75 72.14 -9.28
CA THR A 8 20.58 71.44 -7.99
C THR A 8 19.28 71.86 -7.30
N HIS A 9 18.50 70.90 -6.81
CA HIS A 9 17.52 71.15 -5.74
C HIS A 9 17.64 70.09 -4.64
N HIS A 10 18.06 70.56 -3.47
CA HIS A 10 18.02 69.86 -2.19
C HIS A 10 16.57 69.69 -1.72
N CYS A 11 16.23 68.50 -1.23
CA CYS A 11 15.21 68.34 -0.20
C CYS A 11 15.65 67.23 0.76
N ALA A 12 15.92 67.63 1.99
CA ALA A 12 16.43 66.80 3.07
C ALA A 12 15.28 66.08 3.78
N TRP A 13 15.45 64.78 4.05
CA TRP A 13 14.72 64.06 5.08
C TRP A 13 15.72 63.25 5.91
N LEU A 14 15.88 63.67 7.16
CA LEU A 14 16.67 63.01 8.21
C LEU A 14 15.87 61.85 8.82
N PRO A 15 16.53 60.75 9.24
CA PRO A 15 15.90 59.68 10.00
C PRO A 15 15.86 60.01 11.51
N ARG A 16 14.73 59.75 12.17
CA ARG A 16 14.58 59.80 13.64
C ARG A 16 14.94 58.45 14.26
N ALA A 17 15.92 58.48 15.15
CA ALA A 17 16.23 57.41 16.11
C ALA A 17 15.31 57.49 17.36
N VAL A 18 14.98 56.34 17.95
CA VAL A 18 14.31 56.20 19.27
C VAL A 18 14.99 55.03 20.02
N PRO A 19 15.18 55.10 21.36
CA PRO A 19 16.34 54.53 22.09
C PRO A 19 16.07 53.16 22.77
N PRO A 20 17.05 52.54 23.48
CA PRO A 20 16.99 51.14 23.88
C PRO A 20 16.29 50.91 25.22
N PHE A 21 15.60 49.77 25.35
CA PHE A 21 15.00 49.32 26.60
C PHE A 21 15.89 48.28 27.29
N HIS A 22 16.49 48.65 28.42
CA HIS A 22 17.08 47.75 29.40
C HIS A 22 16.07 47.52 30.54
N ARG A 23 15.77 46.25 30.88
CA ARG A 23 15.55 45.82 32.29
C ARG A 23 15.55 44.29 32.44
N SER A 24 16.62 43.82 33.09
CA SER A 24 16.69 42.89 34.22
C SER A 24 15.60 41.83 34.43
N LEU A 25 16.02 40.55 34.45
CA LEU A 25 15.39 39.43 35.15
C LEU A 25 15.38 39.64 36.68
N PRO A 26 14.45 39.01 37.41
CA PRO A 26 14.90 37.92 38.28
C PRO A 26 13.90 36.76 38.48
N GLY A 27 14.43 35.59 38.87
CA GLY A 27 13.79 34.77 39.92
C GLY A 27 13.11 33.47 39.50
N THR A 28 13.59 32.38 40.09
CA THR A 28 13.25 30.96 39.92
C THR A 28 12.02 30.45 40.70
N ALA A 29 11.34 29.44 40.10
CA ALA A 29 10.67 28.24 40.69
C ALA A 29 9.27 28.36 41.37
N PRO A 30 8.49 27.26 41.56
CA PRO A 30 8.42 25.93 40.88
C PRO A 30 6.99 25.40 40.55
N HIS A 31 6.95 24.27 39.83
CA HIS A 31 5.96 23.17 39.81
C HIS A 31 4.43 23.42 39.86
N GLY A 32 3.77 23.04 38.76
CA GLY A 32 2.33 22.72 38.74
C GLY A 32 1.99 21.81 37.57
N ALA A 33 1.99 20.49 37.80
CA ALA A 33 1.54 19.49 36.85
C ALA A 33 0.06 19.69 36.51
N ARG A 34 -0.26 19.99 35.25
CA ARG A 34 -1.65 19.89 34.73
C ARG A 34 -1.80 18.54 34.05
N ARG A 35 -2.61 17.67 34.65
CA ARG A 35 -3.09 16.42 34.05
C ARG A 35 -3.92 16.77 32.81
N ILE A 36 -3.53 16.22 31.67
CA ILE A 36 -4.35 16.18 30.45
C ILE A 36 -5.35 15.04 30.65
N ALA A 37 -6.64 15.31 30.44
CA ALA A 37 -7.69 14.30 30.50
C ALA A 37 -7.65 13.42 29.23
N PRO A 38 -7.91 12.10 29.34
CA PRO A 38 -7.95 11.23 28.16
C PRO A 38 -9.21 11.46 27.33
N TRP A 39 -9.06 11.36 26.00
CA TRP A 39 -10.15 11.35 25.03
C TRP A 39 -11.03 10.09 25.19
N PRO A 40 -12.33 10.16 24.87
CA PRO A 40 -13.22 9.00 24.94
C PRO A 40 -12.94 8.01 23.79
N PRO A 41 -13.16 6.69 23.98
CA PRO A 41 -12.98 5.70 22.93
C PRO A 41 -14.07 5.77 21.86
N ARG A 42 -13.69 5.42 20.62
CA ARG A 42 -14.53 5.39 19.42
C ARG A 42 -15.72 4.43 19.61
N ALA A 43 -16.91 4.89 19.22
CA ALA A 43 -18.13 4.09 19.23
C ALA A 43 -18.08 3.01 18.13
N THR A 44 -18.26 1.76 18.55
CA THR A 44 -18.50 0.59 17.69
C THR A 44 -19.93 0.61 17.16
N TRP A 45 -20.10 0.64 15.84
CA TRP A 45 -21.38 0.35 15.20
C TRP A 45 -21.50 -1.16 15.03
N CYS A 46 -22.47 -1.76 15.75
CA CYS A 46 -22.82 -3.16 15.64
C CYS A 46 -23.64 -3.46 14.38
N ASP A 47 -23.33 -4.63 13.83
CA ASP A 47 -24.11 -5.43 12.91
C ASP A 47 -25.59 -5.57 13.29
N ASP A 48 -26.47 -5.44 12.30
CA ASP A 48 -27.77 -6.09 12.34
C ASP A 48 -28.30 -6.31 10.91
N ALA A 49 -28.45 -7.59 10.53
CA ALA A 49 -29.51 -8.17 9.69
C ALA A 49 -29.05 -9.26 8.70
N LEU A 50 -28.71 -10.44 9.24
CA LEU A 50 -28.89 -11.71 8.52
C LEU A 50 -29.90 -12.57 9.29
N ARG A 51 -31.08 -12.77 8.70
CA ARG A 51 -31.96 -13.93 8.93
C ARG A 51 -33.18 -13.86 8.00
N THR A 52 -33.29 -14.79 7.06
CA THR A 52 -34.36 -15.81 7.01
C THR A 52 -34.28 -16.63 5.71
N THR A 53 -33.91 -17.91 5.84
CA THR A 53 -34.22 -18.97 4.86
C THR A 53 -35.15 -19.98 5.54
N PRO A 54 -36.26 -20.41 4.92
CA PRO A 54 -37.01 -21.57 5.38
C PRO A 54 -36.62 -22.83 4.61
N THR A 55 -36.21 -23.82 5.38
CA THR A 55 -36.15 -25.26 5.08
C THR A 55 -37.49 -25.81 4.56
N LEU A 56 -37.43 -26.72 3.56
CA LEU A 56 -38.52 -27.63 3.26
C LEU A 56 -38.04 -29.09 3.27
N ARG A 57 -38.81 -29.89 4.02
CA ARG A 57 -38.56 -31.27 4.43
C ARG A 57 -38.89 -32.29 3.35
N LEU A 58 -38.27 -33.45 3.53
CA LEU A 58 -38.46 -34.76 2.92
C LEU A 58 -39.91 -35.16 2.59
N GLY A 59 -40.05 -35.82 1.44
CA GLY A 59 -41.15 -36.71 1.10
C GLY A 59 -40.63 -37.98 0.42
N CYS A 60 -40.26 -38.98 1.20
CA CYS A 60 -39.97 -40.34 0.74
C CYS A 60 -41.30 -41.09 0.49
N ARG A 61 -41.50 -41.66 -0.70
CA ARG A 61 -42.46 -42.75 -0.92
C ARG A 61 -41.85 -43.84 -1.81
N ASN A 62 -41.70 -45.01 -1.19
CA ASN A 62 -41.41 -46.30 -1.81
C ASN A 62 -42.42 -46.64 -2.90
N SER A 63 -41.94 -47.24 -3.99
CA SER A 63 -42.62 -48.34 -4.69
C SER A 63 -41.60 -49.09 -5.53
N ALA A 64 -41.21 -50.27 -5.03
CA ALA A 64 -40.42 -51.25 -5.74
C ALA A 64 -41.30 -51.97 -6.77
N ILE A 65 -40.85 -52.04 -8.02
CA ILE A 65 -41.38 -52.96 -9.02
C ILE A 65 -40.24 -53.89 -9.40
N VAL A 66 -40.32 -55.14 -8.95
CA VAL A 66 -39.43 -56.23 -9.34
C VAL A 66 -40.02 -56.87 -10.59
N VAL A 67 -39.39 -56.66 -11.74
CA VAL A 67 -39.70 -57.39 -12.97
C VAL A 67 -38.75 -58.58 -13.07
N VAL A 68 -39.29 -59.78 -12.88
CA VAL A 68 -38.57 -61.04 -13.12
C VAL A 68 -38.60 -61.32 -14.63
N VAL A 69 -37.45 -61.21 -15.29
CA VAL A 69 -37.26 -61.63 -16.69
C VAL A 69 -36.56 -62.98 -16.70
N PRO A 70 -37.11 -64.02 -17.38
CA PRO A 70 -36.46 -65.31 -17.46
C PRO A 70 -35.19 -65.25 -18.33
N ALA A 71 -34.06 -65.65 -17.76
CA ALA A 71 -32.78 -65.76 -18.44
C ALA A 71 -32.76 -67.00 -19.36
N VAL A 72 -32.83 -66.79 -20.67
CA VAL A 72 -32.47 -67.80 -21.67
C VAL A 72 -31.11 -67.40 -22.23
N ILE A 73 -30.06 -68.16 -21.88
CA ILE A 73 -28.69 -67.92 -22.34
C ILE A 73 -28.41 -68.84 -23.54
N PRO A 74 -28.27 -68.31 -24.78
CA PRO A 74 -27.72 -69.09 -25.88
C PRO A 74 -26.18 -69.14 -25.77
N ARG A 75 -25.64 -70.34 -25.90
CA ARG A 75 -24.21 -70.66 -25.85
C ARG A 75 -23.57 -70.28 -27.19
N VAL A 76 -22.99 -69.08 -27.28
CA VAL A 76 -22.23 -68.62 -28.46
C VAL A 76 -20.78 -69.06 -28.38
N ALA A 77 -20.28 -69.65 -29.47
CA ALA A 77 -18.94 -70.19 -29.63
C ALA A 77 -17.85 -69.13 -29.46
N ARG A 78 -16.74 -69.55 -28.83
CA ARG A 78 -15.59 -68.72 -28.47
C ARG A 78 -14.69 -68.53 -29.70
N ALA A 79 -14.79 -67.38 -30.38
CA ALA A 79 -13.82 -66.98 -31.39
C ALA A 79 -12.55 -66.43 -30.72
N ALA A 80 -11.38 -66.86 -31.21
CA ALA A 80 -10.07 -66.43 -30.71
C ALA A 80 -9.88 -64.91 -30.92
N ARG A 81 -9.46 -64.22 -29.86
CA ARG A 81 -9.15 -62.79 -29.90
C ARG A 81 -7.72 -62.58 -30.45
N PRO A 82 -7.49 -61.62 -31.35
CA PRO A 82 -6.12 -61.21 -31.68
C PRO A 82 -5.53 -60.44 -30.49
N THR A 83 -4.29 -60.77 -30.12
CA THR A 83 -3.51 -60.02 -29.14
C THR A 83 -3.00 -58.74 -29.78
N PHE A 84 -3.63 -57.61 -29.46
CA PHE A 84 -3.12 -56.29 -29.82
C PHE A 84 -2.39 -55.71 -28.61
N HIS A 85 -1.06 -55.79 -28.61
CA HIS A 85 -0.23 -55.01 -27.69
C HIS A 85 -0.18 -53.57 -28.19
N SER A 86 -0.98 -52.70 -27.57
CA SER A 86 -0.88 -51.25 -27.70
C SER A 86 -0.60 -50.67 -26.34
N THR A 87 0.68 -50.60 -25.95
CA THR A 87 1.14 -49.64 -24.95
C THR A 87 1.07 -48.25 -25.59
N ARG A 88 -0.10 -47.64 -25.53
CA ARG A 88 -0.25 -46.19 -25.62
C ARG A 88 -0.71 -45.75 -24.25
N GLU A 89 0.22 -45.22 -23.46
CA GLU A 89 -0.12 -44.40 -22.32
C GLU A 89 -1.03 -43.28 -22.84
N ALA A 90 -2.27 -43.27 -22.38
CA ALA A 90 -3.17 -42.17 -22.67
C ALA A 90 -2.56 -40.91 -22.04
N PRO A 91 -2.48 -39.78 -22.76
CA PRO A 91 -2.08 -38.54 -22.12
C PRO A 91 -3.11 -38.24 -21.04
N VAL A 92 -2.65 -38.15 -19.79
CA VAL A 92 -3.46 -37.64 -18.68
C VAL A 92 -3.74 -36.18 -19.03
N PHE A 93 -4.93 -35.94 -19.59
CA PHE A 93 -5.40 -34.60 -19.88
C PHE A 93 -5.66 -33.94 -18.53
N SER A 94 -4.68 -33.19 -18.03
CA SER A 94 -4.86 -32.32 -16.88
C SER A 94 -5.90 -31.26 -17.26
N TRP A 95 -7.14 -31.47 -16.82
CA TRP A 95 -8.25 -30.54 -17.04
C TRP A 95 -8.21 -29.35 -16.08
N PHE A 96 -7.18 -29.28 -15.23
CA PHE A 96 -6.86 -28.11 -14.43
C PHE A 96 -6.07 -27.13 -15.30
N PRO A 97 -6.56 -25.89 -15.49
CA PRO A 97 -5.75 -24.84 -16.10
C PRO A 97 -4.45 -24.73 -15.31
N LYS A 98 -3.32 -24.70 -16.03
CA LYS A 98 -1.99 -24.54 -15.44
C LYS A 98 -2.03 -23.33 -14.52
N ASP A 99 -1.59 -23.50 -13.26
CA ASP A 99 -1.53 -22.48 -12.23
C ASP A 99 -1.31 -21.09 -12.83
N GLU A 100 -2.43 -20.38 -12.95
CA GLU A 100 -2.49 -19.01 -13.40
C GLU A 100 -1.87 -18.19 -12.27
N ASN A 101 -0.55 -17.98 -12.37
CA ASN A 101 0.30 -17.76 -11.21
C ASN A 101 0.12 -16.36 -10.60
N PHE A 102 -0.93 -16.16 -9.80
CA PHE A 102 -1.18 -14.95 -9.00
C PHE A 102 0.06 -14.53 -8.22
N PHE A 103 0.84 -15.47 -7.67
CA PHE A 103 2.09 -15.16 -6.97
C PHE A 103 3.14 -14.48 -7.85
N ALA A 104 3.21 -14.84 -9.14
CA ALA A 104 4.10 -14.14 -10.07
C ALA A 104 3.63 -12.71 -10.35
N LEU A 105 2.31 -12.48 -10.42
CA LEU A 105 1.76 -11.14 -10.57
C LEU A 105 1.98 -10.29 -9.30
N PHE A 106 1.78 -10.86 -8.11
CA PHE A 106 2.09 -10.19 -6.85
C PHE A 106 3.57 -9.83 -6.75
N HIS A 107 4.48 -10.75 -7.08
CA HIS A 107 5.91 -10.46 -7.08
C HIS A 107 6.25 -9.34 -8.08
N LYS A 108 5.62 -9.36 -9.27
CA LYS A 108 5.81 -8.28 -10.25
C LYS A 108 5.30 -6.94 -9.68
N GLN A 109 4.12 -6.91 -9.07
CA GLN A 109 3.57 -5.70 -8.46
C GLN A 109 4.47 -5.19 -7.32
N ALA A 110 4.91 -6.06 -6.42
CA ALA A 110 5.77 -5.68 -5.30
C ALA A 110 7.13 -5.12 -5.75
N ALA A 111 7.70 -5.64 -6.84
CA ALA A 111 8.91 -5.08 -7.44
C ALA A 111 8.68 -3.66 -8.01
N VAL A 112 7.50 -3.41 -8.61
CA VAL A 112 7.12 -2.08 -9.11
C VAL A 112 6.86 -1.11 -7.95
N VAL A 113 6.20 -1.55 -6.88
CA VAL A 113 6.03 -0.77 -5.63
C VAL A 113 7.38 -0.34 -5.07
N ARG A 114 8.30 -1.29 -4.93
CA ARG A 114 9.67 -1.02 -4.47
C ARG A 114 10.37 -0.02 -5.37
N GLN A 115 10.28 -0.18 -6.70
CA GLN A 115 10.83 0.77 -7.66
C GLN A 115 10.24 2.17 -7.49
N GLY A 116 8.93 2.30 -7.27
CA GLY A 116 8.27 3.59 -7.00
C GLY A 116 8.80 4.25 -5.73
N CYS A 117 8.96 3.48 -4.65
CA CYS A 117 9.53 3.97 -3.39
C CYS A 117 11.00 4.40 -3.55
N ASP A 118 11.81 3.60 -4.26
CA ASP A 118 13.21 3.93 -4.60
C ASP A 118 13.29 5.25 -5.40
N GLN A 119 12.41 5.44 -6.39
CA GLN A 119 12.38 6.65 -7.21
C GLN A 119 11.93 7.89 -6.44
N LEU A 120 10.93 7.77 -5.56
CA LEU A 120 10.51 8.86 -4.69
C LEU A 120 11.65 9.28 -3.76
N HIS A 121 12.31 8.32 -3.13
CA HIS A 121 13.45 8.61 -2.26
C HIS A 121 14.60 9.27 -3.04
N GLU A 122 14.93 8.78 -4.23
CA GLU A 122 15.95 9.41 -5.09
C GLU A 122 15.58 10.85 -5.48
N MET A 123 14.29 11.10 -5.77
CA MET A 123 13.76 12.42 -6.09
C MET A 123 13.93 13.39 -4.93
N VAL A 124 13.69 12.95 -3.70
CA VAL A 124 13.89 13.76 -2.50
C VAL A 124 15.38 13.92 -2.16
N GLU A 125 16.19 12.90 -2.43
CA GLU A 125 17.62 12.94 -2.14
C GLU A 125 18.37 13.91 -3.04
N LYS A 126 18.22 13.75 -4.36
CA LYS A 126 18.88 14.60 -5.35
C LYS A 126 18.21 15.96 -5.50
N PHE A 127 16.89 16.00 -5.36
CA PHE A 127 16.06 17.19 -5.40
C PHE A 127 16.36 18.11 -6.61
N ASP A 128 16.57 17.48 -7.77
CA ASP A 128 16.83 18.09 -9.06
C ASP A 128 15.74 17.68 -10.07
N ASP A 129 15.41 18.58 -11.00
CA ASP A 129 14.47 18.34 -12.12
C ASP A 129 13.20 17.56 -11.70
N LEU A 130 12.48 18.12 -10.72
CA LEU A 130 11.35 17.45 -10.07
C LEU A 130 10.24 17.07 -11.05
N GLU A 131 10.01 17.88 -12.08
CA GLU A 131 9.02 17.62 -13.13
C GLU A 131 9.34 16.34 -13.92
N THR A 132 10.60 16.17 -14.33
CA THR A 132 11.04 14.95 -15.03
C THR A 132 10.95 13.73 -14.12
N ARG A 133 11.35 13.88 -12.85
CA ARG A 133 11.29 12.78 -11.87
C ARG A 133 9.86 12.37 -11.53
N ALA A 134 8.97 13.33 -11.30
CA ALA A 134 7.55 13.07 -11.09
C ALA A 134 6.91 12.39 -12.31
N THR A 135 7.28 12.82 -13.53
CA THR A 135 6.83 12.17 -14.76
C THR A 135 7.34 10.72 -14.88
N ALA A 136 8.56 10.45 -14.44
CA ALA A 136 9.10 9.10 -14.41
C ALA A 136 8.37 8.23 -13.36
N LEU A 137 8.13 8.76 -12.17
CA LEU A 137 7.41 8.08 -11.10
C LEU A 137 5.96 7.76 -11.51
N LYS A 138 5.26 8.68 -12.19
CA LYS A 138 3.91 8.44 -12.73
C LYS A 138 3.87 7.30 -13.75
N LYS A 139 4.96 7.08 -14.51
CA LYS A 139 5.04 5.93 -15.43
C LYS A 139 5.18 4.61 -14.69
N VAL A 140 5.86 4.61 -13.55
CA VAL A 140 6.00 3.42 -12.69
C VAL A 140 4.66 3.10 -12.03
N GLU A 141 3.96 4.11 -11.50
CA GLU A 141 2.59 3.93 -11.00
C GLU A 141 1.65 3.37 -12.07
N HIS A 142 1.67 3.92 -13.29
CA HIS A 142 0.87 3.38 -14.38
C HIS A 142 1.23 1.94 -14.76
N GLU A 143 2.48 1.51 -14.61
CA GLU A 143 2.86 0.11 -14.79
C GLU A 143 2.24 -0.77 -13.70
N GLY A 144 2.22 -0.30 -12.45
CA GLY A 144 1.56 -0.96 -11.32
C GLY A 144 0.06 -1.11 -11.54
N ASP A 145 -0.63 -0.05 -11.93
CA ASP A 145 -2.07 -0.05 -12.26
C ASP A 145 -2.44 -1.18 -13.24
N LEU A 146 -1.61 -1.35 -14.28
CA LEU A 146 -1.84 -2.37 -15.31
C LEU A 146 -1.71 -3.78 -14.74
N ILE A 147 -0.79 -4.00 -13.80
CA ILE A 147 -0.61 -5.30 -13.13
C ILE A 147 -1.76 -5.54 -12.15
N THR A 148 -2.15 -4.54 -11.36
CA THR A 148 -3.33 -4.61 -10.48
C THR A 148 -4.58 -4.96 -11.29
N HIS A 149 -4.79 -4.26 -12.42
CA HIS A 149 -5.89 -4.57 -13.34
C HIS A 149 -5.83 -6.00 -13.87
N GLU A 150 -4.66 -6.49 -14.26
CA GLU A 150 -4.45 -7.87 -14.69
C GLU A 150 -4.83 -8.88 -13.59
N ILE A 151 -4.43 -8.63 -12.34
CA ILE A 151 -4.78 -9.48 -11.19
C ILE A 151 -6.31 -9.53 -11.01
N ILE A 152 -6.99 -8.39 -11.03
CA ILE A 152 -8.44 -8.31 -10.83
C ILE A 152 -9.21 -8.93 -11.99
N GLU A 153 -8.81 -8.69 -13.24
CA GLU A 153 -9.40 -9.31 -14.43
C GLU A 153 -9.28 -10.84 -14.36
N ARG A 154 -8.10 -11.32 -13.94
CA ARG A 154 -7.81 -12.75 -13.77
C ARG A 154 -8.63 -13.38 -12.65
N LEU A 155 -8.75 -12.70 -11.51
CA LEU A 155 -9.58 -13.12 -10.38
C LEU A 155 -11.06 -13.27 -10.80
N ASN A 156 -11.57 -12.38 -11.65
CA ASN A 156 -12.94 -12.45 -12.15
C ASN A 156 -13.20 -13.64 -13.08
N ARG A 157 -12.18 -14.13 -13.80
CA ARG A 157 -12.31 -15.25 -14.75
C ARG A 157 -11.96 -16.62 -14.16
N THR A 158 -11.23 -16.63 -13.05
CA THR A 158 -10.69 -17.86 -12.44
C THR A 158 -11.66 -18.46 -11.42
N PHE A 159 -12.27 -19.62 -11.70
CA PHE A 159 -13.23 -20.23 -10.77
C PHE A 159 -12.58 -20.84 -9.51
N ILE A 160 -11.37 -21.39 -9.64
CA ILE A 160 -10.59 -22.02 -8.57
C ILE A 160 -9.32 -21.20 -8.35
N THR A 161 -9.19 -20.57 -7.18
CA THR A 161 -8.05 -19.71 -6.82
C THR A 161 -7.15 -20.36 -5.76
N PRO A 162 -5.83 -20.06 -5.75
CA PRO A 162 -4.90 -20.63 -4.77
C PRO A 162 -5.02 -20.04 -3.37
N LEU A 163 -5.57 -18.82 -3.27
CA LEU A 163 -5.87 -18.10 -2.03
C LEU A 163 -7.36 -17.71 -2.05
N GLU A 164 -7.89 -17.27 -0.90
CA GLU A 164 -9.23 -16.69 -0.85
C GLU A 164 -9.32 -15.47 -1.77
N ARG A 165 -10.47 -15.28 -2.43
CA ARG A 165 -10.65 -14.21 -3.42
C ARG A 165 -10.50 -12.82 -2.81
N GLU A 166 -10.95 -12.66 -1.57
CA GLU A 166 -10.82 -11.41 -0.80
C GLU A 166 -9.36 -11.10 -0.50
N ASP A 167 -8.54 -12.11 -0.17
CA ASP A 167 -7.12 -11.94 0.09
C ASP A 167 -6.34 -11.56 -1.18
N ILE A 168 -6.69 -12.16 -2.33
CA ILE A 168 -6.08 -11.81 -3.63
C ILE A 168 -6.36 -10.34 -3.97
N HIS A 169 -7.60 -9.91 -3.78
CA HIS A 169 -7.99 -8.53 -4.01
C HIS A 169 -7.31 -7.58 -3.02
N GLY A 170 -7.35 -7.90 -1.72
CA GLY A 170 -6.75 -7.08 -0.66
C GLY A 170 -5.26 -6.88 -0.86
N LEU A 171 -4.52 -7.95 -1.18
CA LEU A 171 -3.08 -7.85 -1.44
C LEU A 171 -2.77 -7.02 -2.70
N ALA A 172 -3.54 -7.21 -3.78
CA ALA A 172 -3.35 -6.44 -5.01
C ALA A 172 -3.61 -4.95 -4.77
N SER A 173 -4.76 -4.61 -4.18
CA SER A 173 -5.13 -3.22 -3.89
C SER A 173 -4.20 -2.55 -2.88
N GLY A 174 -3.79 -3.24 -1.81
CA GLY A 174 -2.89 -2.64 -0.83
C GLY A 174 -1.50 -2.33 -1.41
N LEU A 175 -0.97 -3.19 -2.30
CA LEU A 175 0.27 -2.89 -3.01
C LEU A 175 0.11 -1.69 -3.95
N ASP A 176 -1.02 -1.59 -4.65
CA ASP A 176 -1.39 -0.45 -5.49
C ASP A 176 -1.43 0.85 -4.69
N ASP A 177 -2.12 0.85 -3.54
CA ASP A 177 -2.30 2.02 -2.66
C ASP A 177 -0.94 2.62 -2.21
N VAL A 178 0.06 1.77 -1.92
CA VAL A 178 1.41 2.22 -1.56
C VAL A 178 2.10 2.93 -2.73
N LEU A 179 1.99 2.39 -3.95
CA LEU A 179 2.58 2.98 -5.14
C LEU A 179 1.91 4.30 -5.53
N ASP A 180 0.58 4.33 -5.44
CA ASP A 180 -0.23 5.54 -5.60
C ASP A 180 0.17 6.63 -4.62
N SER A 181 0.37 6.28 -3.36
CA SER A 181 0.85 7.21 -2.35
C SER A 181 2.24 7.75 -2.69
N ALA A 182 3.17 6.91 -3.15
CA ALA A 182 4.50 7.35 -3.56
C ALA A 182 4.43 8.36 -4.72
N GLU A 183 3.65 8.07 -5.76
CA GLU A 183 3.41 8.99 -6.89
C GLU A 183 2.78 10.30 -6.41
N ALA A 184 1.73 10.20 -5.60
CA ALA A 184 0.99 11.33 -5.07
C ALA A 184 1.88 12.27 -4.26
N ILE A 185 2.84 11.74 -3.49
CA ILE A 185 3.83 12.52 -2.74
C ILE A 185 4.78 13.22 -3.73
N GLY A 186 5.35 12.48 -4.68
CA GLY A 186 6.27 13.05 -5.69
C GLY A 186 5.63 14.18 -6.51
N SER A 187 4.40 13.98 -6.96
CA SER A 187 3.60 14.99 -7.65
C SER A 187 3.39 16.25 -6.81
N ARG A 188 3.14 16.10 -5.50
CA ARG A 188 2.95 17.25 -4.59
C ARG A 188 4.21 18.08 -4.38
N LEU A 189 5.40 17.48 -4.42
CA LEU A 189 6.65 18.24 -4.36
C LEU A 189 6.72 19.28 -5.49
N VAL A 190 6.25 18.91 -6.69
CA VAL A 190 6.15 19.81 -7.84
C VAL A 190 4.99 20.80 -7.67
N LEU A 191 3.77 20.28 -7.44
CA LEU A 191 2.55 21.10 -7.39
C LEU A 191 2.58 22.17 -6.29
N PHE A 192 3.23 21.87 -5.17
CA PHE A 192 3.34 22.80 -4.05
C PHE A 192 4.51 23.78 -4.19
N HIS A 193 5.31 23.63 -5.24
CA HIS A 193 6.53 24.40 -5.49
C HIS A 193 7.49 24.35 -4.30
N ILE A 194 7.78 23.14 -3.81
CA ILE A 194 8.73 22.94 -2.71
C ILE A 194 10.11 23.43 -3.18
N LYS A 195 10.75 24.25 -2.35
CA LYS A 195 12.05 24.87 -2.67
C LYS A 195 13.23 24.17 -2.03
N HIS A 196 13.02 23.56 -0.87
CA HIS A 196 14.04 22.89 -0.09
C HIS A 196 13.41 21.70 0.60
N ILE A 197 14.03 20.53 0.49
CA ILE A 197 13.63 19.34 1.25
C ILE A 197 14.07 19.46 2.69
N THR A 198 13.19 19.06 3.60
CA THR A 198 13.47 18.98 5.03
C THR A 198 14.20 17.68 5.38
N PRO A 199 15.00 17.65 6.47
CA PRO A 199 15.60 16.42 6.96
C PRO A 199 14.57 15.32 7.25
N GLU A 200 13.41 15.69 7.80
CA GLU A 200 12.35 14.77 8.17
C GLU A 200 11.72 14.12 6.92
N ALA A 201 11.52 14.87 5.83
CA ALA A 201 11.04 14.30 4.58
C ALA A 201 12.04 13.29 3.96
N ARG A 202 13.35 13.54 4.09
CA ARG A 202 14.39 12.57 3.66
C ARG A 202 14.30 11.28 4.47
N GLN A 203 14.20 11.41 5.79
CA GLN A 203 14.07 10.25 6.68
C GLN A 203 12.81 9.45 6.38
N LEU A 204 11.66 10.10 6.28
CA LEU A 204 10.38 9.45 5.98
C LEU A 204 10.37 8.75 4.62
N THR A 205 10.98 9.35 3.58
CA THR A 205 11.09 8.68 2.28
C THR A 205 12.07 7.52 2.27
N ASP A 206 13.14 7.57 3.09
CA ASP A 206 14.02 6.41 3.26
C ASP A 206 13.30 5.27 4.01
N ILE A 207 12.48 5.59 5.01
CA ILE A 207 11.63 4.60 5.69
C ILE A 207 10.67 3.95 4.68
N LEU A 208 9.97 4.73 3.86
CA LEU A 208 9.08 4.19 2.83
C LEU A 208 9.84 3.32 1.81
N ARG A 209 11.06 3.71 1.43
CA ARG A 209 11.96 2.89 0.62
C ARG A 209 12.29 1.55 1.30
N GLN A 210 12.60 1.57 2.60
CA GLN A 210 12.84 0.35 3.39
C GLN A 210 11.58 -0.52 3.45
N CYS A 211 10.39 0.06 3.63
CA CYS A 211 9.11 -0.66 3.56
C CYS A 211 8.94 -1.36 2.21
N GLY A 212 9.21 -0.68 1.10
CA GLY A 212 9.17 -1.27 -0.24
C GLY A 212 10.06 -2.51 -0.39
N VAL A 213 11.24 -2.51 0.23
CA VAL A 213 12.13 -3.68 0.27
C VAL A 213 11.53 -4.82 1.09
N GLN A 214 10.97 -4.52 2.27
CA GLN A 214 10.33 -5.54 3.11
C GLN A 214 9.10 -6.16 2.43
N LEU A 215 8.29 -5.35 1.73
CA LEU A 215 7.12 -5.81 0.99
C LEU A 215 7.49 -6.74 -0.16
N GLU A 216 8.49 -6.39 -0.96
CA GLU A 216 9.00 -7.27 -2.03
C GLU A 216 9.45 -8.62 -1.46
N GLN A 217 10.23 -8.60 -0.37
CA GLN A 217 10.70 -9.82 0.28
C GLN A 217 9.56 -10.64 0.88
N ALA A 218 8.58 -10.01 1.52
CA ALA A 218 7.41 -10.69 2.07
C ALA A 218 6.59 -11.37 0.98
N VAL A 219 6.35 -10.68 -0.15
CA VAL A 219 5.60 -11.24 -1.28
C VAL A 219 6.37 -12.38 -1.96
N GLU A 220 7.70 -12.28 -2.07
CA GLU A 220 8.54 -13.37 -2.59
C GLU A 220 8.38 -14.66 -1.76
N HIS A 221 8.32 -14.52 -0.42
CA HIS A 221 8.19 -15.66 0.51
C HIS A 221 6.74 -16.12 0.71
N LEU A 222 5.75 -15.41 0.16
CA LEU A 222 4.33 -15.70 0.37
C LEU A 222 3.93 -17.09 -0.13
N LYS A 223 4.49 -17.53 -1.26
CA LYS A 223 4.19 -18.83 -1.87
C LYS A 223 4.51 -20.02 -0.96
N ASP A 224 5.56 -19.89 -0.15
CA ASP A 224 6.04 -20.95 0.73
C ASP A 224 5.47 -20.83 2.15
N PHE A 225 4.73 -19.75 2.46
CA PHE A 225 4.16 -19.43 3.77
C PHE A 225 5.18 -19.50 4.93
N LYS A 226 6.46 -19.27 4.65
CA LYS A 226 7.58 -19.43 5.60
C LYS A 226 8.25 -18.11 5.89
N ASN A 227 8.61 -17.91 7.16
CA ASN A 227 9.42 -16.80 7.66
C ASN A 227 8.84 -15.39 7.42
N LEU A 228 7.53 -15.27 7.17
CA LEU A 228 6.88 -13.99 6.87
C LEU A 228 6.78 -13.06 8.09
N MET A 229 6.74 -13.63 9.30
CA MET A 229 6.62 -12.88 10.55
C MET A 229 7.76 -11.87 10.76
N ALA A 230 8.97 -12.16 10.28
CA ALA A 230 10.09 -11.23 10.39
C ALA A 230 9.85 -9.95 9.59
N PHE A 231 9.27 -10.06 8.39
CA PHE A 231 8.96 -8.92 7.54
C PHE A 231 7.81 -8.08 8.12
N THR A 232 6.75 -8.74 8.65
CA THR A 232 5.64 -8.03 9.30
C THR A 232 6.11 -7.25 10.54
N ILE A 233 6.97 -7.84 11.37
CA ILE A 233 7.56 -7.15 12.54
C ILE A 233 8.39 -5.93 12.10
N GLU A 234 9.19 -6.08 11.03
CA GLU A 234 10.02 -4.97 10.54
C GLU A 234 9.17 -3.85 9.92
N LEU A 235 8.11 -4.19 9.19
CA LEU A 235 7.17 -3.20 8.66
C LEU A 235 6.45 -2.41 9.76
N ASN A 236 5.99 -3.09 10.82
CA ASN A 236 5.43 -2.42 11.99
C ASN A 236 6.47 -1.52 12.69
N ARG A 237 7.74 -1.96 12.80
CA ARG A 237 8.81 -1.13 13.36
C ARG A 237 9.05 0.15 12.54
N LEU A 238 9.06 0.02 11.21
CA LEU A 238 9.25 1.13 10.27
C LEU A 238 8.08 2.11 10.28
N GLU A 239 6.84 1.62 10.34
CA GLU A 239 5.64 2.46 10.49
C GLU A 239 5.69 3.28 11.79
N ASN A 240 5.99 2.65 12.93
CA ASN A 240 6.10 3.36 14.21
C ASN A 240 7.19 4.45 14.16
N GLU A 241 8.32 4.18 13.50
CA GLU A 241 9.40 5.16 13.30
C GLU A 241 8.93 6.34 12.42
N ALA A 242 8.12 6.08 11.39
CA ALA A 242 7.54 7.12 10.55
C ALA A 242 6.49 7.97 11.27
N ASP A 243 5.60 7.35 12.07
CA ASP A 243 4.61 8.05 12.91
C ASP A 243 5.31 9.00 13.90
N ASP A 244 6.35 8.54 14.59
CA ASP A 244 7.10 9.36 15.53
C ASP A 244 7.75 10.57 14.85
N ILE A 245 8.44 10.36 13.71
CA ILE A 245 9.06 11.45 12.93
C ILE A 245 8.01 12.43 12.41
N SER A 246 6.90 11.92 11.84
CA SER A 246 5.81 12.75 11.32
C SER A 246 5.21 13.62 12.43
N ARG A 247 4.93 13.02 13.59
CA ARG A 247 4.35 13.69 14.76
C ARG A 247 5.25 14.80 15.29
N GLU A 248 6.55 14.54 15.41
CA GLU A 248 7.53 15.55 15.83
C GLU A 248 7.66 16.68 14.80
N ALA A 249 7.75 16.34 13.52
CA ALA A 249 7.85 17.30 12.43
C ALA A 249 6.61 18.21 12.36
N VAL A 250 5.42 17.63 12.50
CA VAL A 250 4.17 18.38 12.55
C VAL A 250 4.12 19.27 13.80
N ALA A 251 4.54 18.79 14.98
CA ALA A 251 4.60 19.61 16.17
C ALA A 251 5.53 20.84 15.98
N ASP A 252 6.66 20.67 15.30
CA ASP A 252 7.57 21.77 15.00
C ASP A 252 6.98 22.79 14.02
N LEU A 253 6.23 22.35 13.01
CA LEU A 253 5.51 23.25 12.07
C LEU A 253 4.60 24.24 12.83
N PHE A 254 3.97 23.79 13.92
CA PHE A 254 3.09 24.63 14.75
C PHE A 254 3.81 25.41 15.87
N SER A 255 5.14 25.43 15.89
CA SER A 255 5.94 26.20 16.87
C SER A 255 5.79 27.72 16.76
N GLY A 256 5.17 28.23 15.70
CA GLY A 256 5.02 29.66 15.40
C GLY A 256 6.23 30.30 14.71
N ARG A 257 7.24 29.49 14.33
CA ARG A 257 8.47 29.97 13.65
C ARG A 257 8.43 29.86 12.13
N HIS A 258 7.44 29.16 11.57
CA HIS A 258 7.33 28.86 10.14
C HIS A 258 6.29 29.74 9.46
N GLU A 259 6.46 29.99 8.16
CA GLU A 259 5.44 30.67 7.37
C GLU A 259 4.20 29.79 7.21
N THR A 260 3.00 30.40 7.28
CA THR A 260 1.72 29.66 7.22
C THR A 260 1.58 28.76 5.99
N LEU A 261 2.09 29.20 4.84
CA LEU A 261 2.01 28.41 3.62
C LEU A 261 2.93 27.19 3.68
N ASP A 262 4.10 27.31 4.31
CA ASP A 262 5.01 26.18 4.50
C ASP A 262 4.46 25.19 5.53
N VAL A 263 3.80 25.67 6.59
CA VAL A 263 3.04 24.81 7.51
C VAL A 263 1.99 23.99 6.76
N LEU A 264 1.23 24.61 5.85
CA LEU A 264 0.21 23.91 5.07
C LEU A 264 0.82 22.85 4.15
N ARG A 265 1.87 23.21 3.40
CA ARG A 265 2.55 22.30 2.45
C ARG A 265 3.15 21.10 3.16
N TRP A 266 3.93 21.34 4.21
CA TRP A 266 4.66 20.28 4.89
C TRP A 266 3.75 19.41 5.75
N LYS A 267 2.71 19.98 6.37
CA LYS A 267 1.71 19.16 7.06
C LYS A 267 1.03 18.17 6.12
N GLU A 268 0.68 18.60 4.90
CA GLU A 268 0.09 17.72 3.87
C GLU A 268 1.08 16.64 3.40
N ILE A 269 2.36 16.99 3.22
CA ILE A 269 3.39 16.03 2.77
C ILE A 269 3.73 15.01 3.87
N TYR A 270 3.96 15.45 5.11
CA TYR A 270 4.28 14.56 6.23
C TYR A 270 3.16 13.57 6.53
N GLY A 271 1.91 14.05 6.60
CA GLY A 271 0.78 13.16 6.82
C GLY A 271 0.59 12.13 5.69
N ARG A 272 1.03 12.42 4.46
CA ARG A 272 1.01 11.46 3.36
C ARG A 272 2.14 10.44 3.41
N LEU A 273 3.32 10.88 3.84
CA LEU A 273 4.44 9.96 4.06
C LEU A 273 4.14 8.97 5.18
N GLU A 274 3.55 9.45 6.28
CA GLU A 274 3.02 8.62 7.38
C GLU A 274 1.93 7.65 6.89
N ALA A 275 0.95 8.14 6.14
CA ALA A 275 -0.10 7.29 5.57
C ALA A 275 0.45 6.24 4.60
N ALA A 276 1.51 6.56 3.84
CA ALA A 276 2.15 5.59 2.94
C ALA A 276 2.86 4.46 3.71
N SER A 277 3.50 4.76 4.86
CA SER A 277 4.07 3.73 5.73
C SER A 277 3.00 2.88 6.42
N ASP A 278 1.89 3.48 6.85
CA ASP A 278 0.71 2.79 7.40
C ASP A 278 0.12 1.81 6.37
N GLN A 279 -0.02 2.22 5.11
CA GLN A 279 -0.43 1.33 4.02
C GLN A 279 0.51 0.14 3.81
N CYS A 280 1.83 0.32 4.03
CA CYS A 280 2.76 -0.80 3.98
C CYS A 280 2.53 -1.80 5.13
N GLU A 281 2.17 -1.32 6.32
CA GLU A 281 1.75 -2.17 7.44
C GLU A 281 0.44 -2.89 7.13
N ASP A 282 -0.55 -2.23 6.53
CA ASP A 282 -1.81 -2.84 6.11
C ASP A 282 -1.62 -4.00 5.13
N VAL A 283 -0.67 -3.87 4.20
CA VAL A 283 -0.27 -4.99 3.32
C VAL A 283 0.36 -6.12 4.14
N ALA A 284 1.18 -5.81 5.14
CA ALA A 284 1.78 -6.80 6.03
C ALA A 284 0.71 -7.55 6.84
N ASN A 285 -0.30 -6.84 7.34
CA ASN A 285 -1.46 -7.39 8.05
C ASN A 285 -2.27 -8.33 7.13
N THR A 286 -2.43 -7.96 5.86
CA THR A 286 -3.06 -8.81 4.84
C THR A 286 -2.27 -10.09 4.61
N ILE A 287 -0.94 -9.98 4.49
CA ILE A 287 -0.03 -11.14 4.37
C ILE A 287 -0.13 -12.05 5.61
N GLU A 288 -0.15 -11.48 6.81
CA GLU A 288 -0.29 -12.25 8.05
C GLU A 288 -1.63 -13.01 8.08
N ALA A 289 -2.73 -12.35 7.70
CA ALA A 289 -4.04 -12.97 7.63
C ALA A 289 -4.07 -14.16 6.64
N ILE A 290 -3.46 -14.00 5.45
CA ILE A 290 -3.31 -15.08 4.46
C ILE A 290 -2.58 -16.29 5.06
N VAL A 291 -1.49 -16.04 5.79
CA VAL A 291 -0.68 -17.10 6.42
C VAL A 291 -1.46 -17.82 7.51
N LEU A 292 -2.23 -17.10 8.32
CA LEU A 292 -3.05 -17.69 9.39
C LEU A 292 -4.15 -18.60 8.83
N LYS A 293 -4.75 -18.25 7.69
CA LYS A 293 -5.76 -19.06 7.00
C LYS A 293 -5.17 -20.30 6.32
N SER A 294 -3.89 -20.26 5.96
CA SER A 294 -3.19 -21.32 5.21
C SER A 294 -2.50 -22.35 6.12
N ARG A 295 -2.70 -22.27 7.44
CA ARG A 295 -2.17 -23.19 8.46
C ARG A 295 -3.14 -24.31 8.84
#